data_AF-A0A3Q0FHH2-F1
#
_entry.id   AF-A0A3Q0FHH2-F1
#
_cell.length_a   1.000
_cell.length_b   1.000
_cell.length_c   1.000
_cell.angle_alpha   90.00
_cell.angle_beta   90.00
_cell.angle_gamma   90.00
#
_symmetry.space_group_name_H-M   'P 1'
#
loop_
_entity.id
_entity.type
_entity.pdbx_description
1 polymer ?
#
loop_
_entity_poly.entity_id
_entity_poly.type
_entity_poly.pdbx_seq_one_letter_code
_entity_poly.pdbx_strand_id
1 'polypeptide(L)'
;MNVIANVFPESYKILCRFHILKNVKAKCKMLVDSTEALDVLMEAWENVMDCADQSLFLDYVNGLQCASSAWSLFFEYMNQTWIIPCSTYFVKVWTDKVMHLGNTTTNRDEFAHWA
;
A
#
# COMPACT_ATOMS: atom_id res chain seq x y z
N MET A 1 -13.27 14.79 -4.70
CA MET A 1 -13.63 15.85 -3.73
C MET A 1 -12.69 15.74 -2.55
N ASN A 2 -11.76 16.69 -2.37
CA ASN A 2 -10.73 16.64 -1.32
C ASN A 2 -11.22 17.44 -0.10
N VAL A 3 -12.35 17.00 0.50
CA VAL A 3 -13.03 17.74 1.58
C VAL A 3 -12.10 17.98 2.77
N ILE A 4 -11.24 17.00 3.08
CA ILE A 4 -10.27 17.11 4.17
C ILE A 4 -9.29 18.27 3.92
N ALA A 5 -8.79 18.45 2.69
CA ALA A 5 -7.89 19.55 2.38
C ALA A 5 -8.55 20.93 2.50
N ASN A 6 -9.88 21.01 2.35
CA ASN A 6 -10.64 22.25 2.47
C ASN A 6 -11.01 22.57 3.93
N VAL A 7 -11.24 21.55 4.76
CA VAL A 7 -11.70 21.73 6.15
C VAL A 7 -10.52 21.68 7.14
N PHE A 8 -9.50 20.88 6.85
CA PHE A 8 -8.31 20.67 7.67
C PHE A 8 -7.03 20.68 6.81
N PRO A 9 -6.64 21.85 6.27
CA PRO A 9 -5.50 21.96 5.36
C PRO A 9 -4.17 21.52 5.98
N GLU A 10 -4.03 21.67 7.31
CA GLU A 10 -2.83 21.30 8.07
C GLU A 10 -2.80 19.81 8.48
N SER A 11 -3.87 19.05 8.23
CA SER A 11 -3.90 17.62 8.58
C SER A 11 -3.13 16.79 7.57
N TYR A 12 -2.18 16.00 8.05
CA TYR A 12 -1.46 15.06 7.21
C TYR A 12 -2.40 13.94 6.75
N LYS A 13 -2.51 13.76 5.43
CA LYS A 13 -3.38 12.73 4.84
C LYS A 13 -2.66 11.39 4.88
N ILE A 14 -3.14 10.47 5.71
CA ILE A 14 -2.67 9.08 5.76
C ILE A 14 -3.78 8.17 5.28
N LEU A 15 -3.45 7.23 4.39
CA LEU A 15 -4.36 6.18 3.97
C LEU A 15 -4.12 4.92 4.80
N CYS A 16 -5.21 4.27 5.21
CA CYS A 16 -5.14 3.04 6.00
C CYS A 16 -4.60 1.88 5.16
N ARG A 17 -3.41 1.39 5.52
CA ARG A 17 -2.73 0.27 4.84
C ARG A 17 -3.55 -1.01 4.83
N PHE A 18 -4.29 -1.31 5.90
CA PHE A 18 -5.17 -2.48 5.97
C PHE A 18 -6.26 -2.46 4.89
N HIS A 19 -6.95 -1.33 4.72
CA HIS A 19 -7.98 -1.19 3.70
C HIS A 19 -7.39 -1.24 2.27
N ILE A 20 -6.22 -0.65 2.08
CA ILE A 20 -5.47 -0.77 0.81
C ILE A 20 -5.17 -2.24 0.53
N LEU A 21 -4.59 -2.97 1.49
CA LEU A 21 -4.25 -4.38 1.33
C LEU A 21 -5.49 -5.22 0.98
N LYS A 22 -6.63 -4.98 1.64
CA LYS A 22 -7.90 -5.64 1.32
C LYS A 22 -8.35 -5.39 -0.11
N ASN A 23 -8.29 -4.14 -0.58
CA ASN A 23 -8.66 -3.77 -1.95
C ASN A 23 -7.72 -4.39 -2.98
N VAL A 24 -6.42 -4.33 -2.72
CA VAL A 24 -5.38 -4.91 -3.60
C VAL A 24 -5.53 -6.42 -3.69
N LYS A 25 -5.74 -7.11 -2.56
CA LYS A 25 -5.97 -8.56 -2.52
C LYS A 25 -7.22 -8.96 -3.29
N ALA A 26 -8.31 -8.20 -3.17
CA ALA A 26 -9.52 -8.43 -3.96
C ALA A 26 -9.26 -8.29 -5.46
N LYS A 27 -8.52 -7.24 -5.88
CA LYS A 27 -8.18 -7.02 -7.29
C LYS A 27 -7.22 -8.09 -7.82
N CYS A 28 -6.24 -8.51 -7.02
CA CYS A 28 -5.30 -9.58 -7.34
C CYS A 28 -6.07 -10.88 -7.65
N LYS A 29 -6.99 -11.30 -6.78
CA LYS A 29 -7.86 -12.48 -6.99
C LYS A 29 -8.73 -12.42 -8.25
N MET A 30 -9.03 -11.22 -8.76
CA MET A 30 -9.81 -11.07 -9.98
C MET A 30 -8.98 -11.18 -11.25
N LEU A 31 -7.68 -10.88 -11.17
CA LEU A 31 -6.79 -10.75 -12.32
C LEU A 31 -5.72 -11.86 -12.39
N VAL A 32 -5.51 -12.57 -11.29
CA VAL A 32 -4.49 -13.60 -11.11
C VAL A 32 -5.20 -14.92 -10.83
N ASP A 33 -4.92 -15.92 -11.67
CA ASP A 33 -5.55 -17.24 -11.70
C ASP A 33 -4.73 -18.33 -10.98
N SER A 34 -3.57 -17.99 -10.42
CA SER A 34 -2.73 -18.87 -9.60
C SER A 34 -2.71 -18.44 -8.13
N THR A 35 -2.86 -19.42 -7.23
CA THR A 35 -2.81 -19.17 -5.78
C THR A 35 -1.39 -18.92 -5.31
N GLU A 36 -0.41 -19.64 -5.86
CA GLU A 36 1.01 -19.46 -5.58
C GLU A 36 1.48 -18.06 -6.02
N ALA A 37 1.01 -17.60 -7.18
CA ALA A 37 1.30 -16.26 -7.66
C ALA A 37 0.69 -15.17 -6.77
N LEU A 38 -0.50 -15.41 -6.22
CA LEU A 38 -1.16 -14.46 -5.34
C LEU A 38 -0.30 -14.13 -4.13
N ASP A 39 0.25 -15.13 -3.44
CA ASP A 39 1.05 -14.91 -2.24
C ASP A 39 2.34 -14.12 -2.58
N VAL A 40 3.03 -14.48 -3.66
CA VAL A 40 4.23 -13.75 -4.14
C VAL A 40 3.91 -12.29 -4.47
N LEU A 41 2.79 -12.03 -5.15
CA LEU A 41 2.37 -10.67 -5.51
C LEU A 41 1.96 -9.85 -4.30
N MET A 42 1.31 -10.46 -3.31
CA MET A 42 0.94 -9.77 -2.07
C MET A 42 2.18 -9.44 -1.24
N GLU A 43 3.15 -10.36 -1.14
CA GLU A 43 4.44 -10.10 -0.49
C GLU A 43 5.20 -8.95 -1.18
N ALA A 44 5.28 -8.97 -2.51
CA ALA A 44 5.90 -7.88 -3.28
C ALA A 44 5.20 -6.53 -3.04
N TRP A 45 3.87 -6.53 -2.91
CA TRP A 45 3.11 -5.32 -2.59
C TRP A 45 3.35 -4.83 -1.16
N GLU A 46 3.38 -5.73 -0.18
CA GLU A 46 3.68 -5.40 1.21
C GLU A 46 5.08 -4.78 1.33
N ASN A 47 6.07 -5.32 0.63
CA ASN A 47 7.41 -4.73 0.54
C ASN A 47 7.42 -3.29 0.01
N VAL A 48 6.57 -2.97 -0.98
CA VAL A 48 6.38 -1.58 -1.45
C VAL A 48 5.81 -0.71 -0.34
N MET A 49 4.82 -1.19 0.41
CA MET A 49 4.21 -0.42 1.52
C MET A 49 5.15 -0.26 2.73
N ASP A 50 5.97 -1.27 3.02
CA ASP A 50 6.89 -1.31 4.16
C ASP A 50 8.25 -0.67 3.88
N CYS A 51 8.49 -0.24 2.65
CA CYS A 51 9.69 0.47 2.25
C CYS A 51 9.98 1.63 3.21
N ALA A 52 11.07 1.50 3.97
CA ALA A 52 11.52 2.46 4.97
C ALA A 52 12.64 3.39 4.46
N ASP A 53 13.13 3.16 3.25
CA ASP A 53 14.22 3.92 2.62
C ASP A 53 13.78 4.40 1.24
N GLN A 54 13.79 5.72 1.05
CA GLN A 54 13.31 6.35 -0.18
C GLN A 54 14.17 5.96 -1.39
N SER A 55 15.45 5.65 -1.19
CA SER A 55 16.34 5.19 -2.26
C SER A 55 15.98 3.80 -2.77
N LEU A 56 15.42 2.94 -1.91
CA LEU A 56 15.00 1.57 -2.26
C LEU A 56 13.57 1.50 -2.81
N PHE A 57 12.78 2.57 -2.69
CA PHE A 57 11.38 2.55 -3.09
C PHE A 57 11.18 2.15 -4.56
N LEU A 58 12.00 2.72 -5.46
CA LEU A 58 11.92 2.40 -6.88
C LEU A 58 12.27 0.93 -7.14
N ASP A 59 13.22 0.36 -6.39
CA ASP A 59 13.60 -1.05 -6.52
C ASP A 59 12.47 -1.98 -6.10
N TYR A 60 11.73 -1.65 -5.03
CA TYR A 60 10.54 -2.41 -4.64
C TYR A 60 9.42 -2.32 -5.69
N VAL A 61 9.21 -1.14 -6.28
CA VAL A 61 8.23 -0.96 -7.37
C VAL A 61 8.63 -1.78 -8.60
N ASN A 62 9.92 -1.76 -8.97
CA ASN A 62 10.44 -2.58 -10.07
C ASN A 62 10.32 -4.08 -9.75
N GLY A 63 10.59 -4.48 -8.51
CA GLY A 63 10.39 -5.86 -8.04
C GLY A 63 8.93 -6.31 -8.19
N LEU A 64 7.98 -5.47 -7.79
CA LEU A 64 6.55 -5.72 -8.00
C LEU A 64 6.22 -5.83 -9.49
N GLN A 65 6.76 -4.95 -10.34
CA GLN A 65 6.55 -5.01 -11.79
C GLN A 65 7.06 -6.32 -12.39
N CYS A 66 8.25 -6.76 -11.99
CA CYS A 66 8.84 -8.02 -12.41
C CYS A 66 7.99 -9.22 -11.94
N ALA A 67 7.57 -9.23 -10.68
CA ALA A 67 6.71 -10.28 -10.11
C ALA A 67 5.34 -10.37 -10.80
N SER A 68 4.83 -9.23 -11.26
CA SER A 68 3.55 -9.11 -11.98
C SER A 68 3.69 -9.09 -13.51
N SER A 69 4.84 -9.48 -14.05
CA SER A 69 5.09 -9.45 -15.50
C SER A 69 4.09 -10.27 -16.32
N ALA A 70 3.59 -11.39 -15.77
CA ALA A 70 2.54 -12.19 -16.38
C ALA A 70 1.13 -11.59 -16.25
N TRP A 71 0.93 -10.63 -15.33
CA TRP A 71 -0.34 -9.98 -15.03
C TRP A 71 -0.23 -8.46 -15.15
N SER A 72 0.13 -7.98 -16.34
CA SER A 72 0.34 -6.55 -16.61
C SER A 72 -0.83 -5.65 -16.21
N LEU A 73 -2.08 -6.12 -16.37
CA LEU A 73 -3.28 -5.41 -15.93
C LEU A 73 -3.33 -5.21 -14.41
N PHE A 74 -2.79 -6.15 -13.64
CA PHE A 74 -2.67 -5.99 -12.19
C PHE A 74 -1.66 -4.91 -11.87
N PHE A 75 -0.46 -4.95 -12.47
CA PHE A 75 0.54 -3.90 -12.26
C PHE A 75 0.03 -2.52 -12.66
N GLU A 76 -0.63 -2.41 -13.81
CA GLU A 76 -1.19 -1.14 -14.29
C GLU A 76 -2.19 -0.56 -13.28
N TYR A 77 -3.09 -1.40 -12.75
CA TYR A 77 -4.00 -1.00 -11.68
C TYR A 77 -3.24 -0.50 -10.45
N MET A 78 -2.23 -1.25 -9.99
CA MET A 78 -1.43 -0.88 -8.83
C MET A 78 -0.73 0.47 -9.02
N ASN A 79 -0.14 0.65 -10.20
CA ASN A 79 0.64 1.82 -10.52
C ASN A 79 -0.22 3.08 -10.65
N GLN A 80 -1.32 2.99 -11.41
CA GLN A 80 -2.22 4.12 -11.66
C GLN A 80 -3.12 4.47 -10.47
N THR A 81 -3.47 3.49 -9.64
CA THR A 81 -4.41 3.71 -8.52
C THR A 81 -3.68 4.08 -7.23
N TRP A 82 -2.52 3.46 -6.96
CA TRP A 82 -1.87 3.55 -5.65
C TRP A 82 -0.48 4.18 -5.71
N ILE A 83 0.42 3.66 -6.54
CA ILE A 83 1.84 4.05 -6.51
C ILE A 83 2.03 5.50 -6.96
N ILE A 84 1.54 5.86 -8.14
CA ILE A 84 1.71 7.21 -8.70
C ILE A 84 0.97 8.26 -7.87
N PRO A 85 -0.35 8.12 -7.59
CA PRO A 85 -1.09 9.20 -6.95
C PRO A 85 -1.00 9.21 -5.41
N CYS A 86 -0.70 8.08 -4.77
CA CYS A 86 -0.97 7.90 -3.34
C CYS A 86 0.21 7.38 -2.51
N SER A 87 1.36 7.01 -3.09
CA SER A 87 2.47 6.37 -2.37
C SER A 87 2.92 7.13 -1.11
N THR A 88 2.98 8.46 -1.20
CA THR A 88 3.34 9.35 -0.07
C THR A 88 2.37 9.30 1.11
N TYR A 89 1.17 8.75 0.95
CA TYR A 89 0.14 8.69 1.98
C TYR A 89 0.06 7.34 2.71
N PHE A 90 0.78 6.30 2.27
CA PHE A 90 0.70 4.97 2.91
C PHE A 90 2.02 4.22 3.02
N VAL A 91 3.05 4.58 2.25
CA VAL A 91 4.34 3.91 2.33
C VAL A 91 5.13 4.42 3.52
N LYS A 92 5.71 3.48 4.27
CA LYS A 92 6.36 3.72 5.55
C LYS A 92 7.36 4.89 5.51
N VAL A 93 8.23 4.97 4.51
CA VAL A 93 9.23 6.06 4.43
C VAL A 93 8.63 7.46 4.45
N TRP A 94 7.41 7.64 3.92
CA TRP A 94 6.75 8.95 3.92
C TRP A 94 5.78 9.15 5.08
N THR A 95 5.19 8.08 5.60
CA THR A 95 4.19 8.18 6.69
C THR A 95 4.79 8.05 8.08
N ASP A 96 5.91 7.35 8.24
CA ASP A 96 6.56 7.07 9.52
C ASP A 96 7.60 8.14 9.88
N LYS A 97 7.17 9.40 9.85
CA LYS A 97 8.03 10.58 10.10
C LYS A 97 8.02 11.06 11.55
N VAL A 98 7.32 10.36 12.44
CA VAL A 98 7.20 10.72 13.85
C VAL A 98 7.69 9.57 14.71
N MET A 99 8.54 9.88 15.69
CA MET A 99 9.03 8.92 16.66
C MET A 99 7.87 8.35 17.48
N HIS A 100 7.57 7.08 17.26
CA HIS A 100 6.40 6.38 17.79
C HIS A 100 6.69 5.66 19.13
N LEU A 101 7.86 5.88 19.75
CA LEU A 101 8.25 5.41 21.10
C LEU A 101 7.88 3.95 21.42
N GLY A 102 8.03 3.06 20.44
CA GLY A 102 7.73 1.62 20.59
C GLY A 102 6.27 1.22 20.38
N ASN A 103 5.38 2.14 20.00
CA ASN A 103 4.00 1.83 19.67
C ASN A 103 3.78 1.82 18.14
N THR A 104 4.15 0.72 17.50
CA THR A 104 4.01 0.49 16.03
C THR A 104 2.74 -0.26 15.63
N THR A 105 1.90 -0.68 16.58
CA THR A 105 0.77 -1.58 16.29
C THR A 105 -0.54 -0.80 16.10
N THR A 106 -1.19 -1.03 14.96
CA THR A 106 -2.56 -0.56 14.60
C THR A 106 -3.67 -1.42 15.23
N ASN A 107 -3.33 -2.26 16.21
CA ASN A 107 -4.21 -3.28 16.79
C ASN A 107 -5.53 -2.71 17.35
N ARG A 108 -5.60 -1.40 17.61
CA ARG A 108 -6.83 -0.72 18.06
C ARG A 108 -7.84 -0.48 16.93
N ASP A 109 -7.40 -0.14 15.71
CA ASP A 109 -8.28 0.02 14.54
C ASP A 109 -8.66 -1.34 13.97
N GLU A 110 -7.73 -2.29 13.96
CA GLU A 110 -8.01 -3.64 13.45
C GLU A 110 -9.10 -4.32 14.29
N PHE A 111 -9.06 -4.19 15.62
CA PHE A 111 -10.09 -4.75 16.52
C PHE A 111 -11.52 -4.26 16.22
N ALA A 112 -11.68 -2.99 15.83
CA ALA A 112 -12.98 -2.41 15.52
C ALA A 112 -13.56 -2.89 14.17
N HIS A 113 -12.76 -3.51 13.31
CA HIS A 113 -13.17 -4.00 11.99
C HIS A 113 -13.51 -5.50 11.93
N TRP A 114 -13.38 -6.22 13.06
CA TRP A 114 -13.86 -7.61 13.21
C TRP A 114 -15.28 -7.71 13.80
N ALA A 115 -15.94 -6.58 14.08
CA ALA A 115 -17.33 -6.51 14.56
C ALA A 115 -18.35 -6.46 13.42
#